data_AF-A0A2D9CEA6-F1
#
_entry.id   AF-A0A2D9CEA6-F1
#
_cell.length_a   1.000
_cell.length_b   1.000
_cell.length_c   1.000
_cell.angle_alpha   90.00
_cell.angle_beta   90.00
_cell.angle_gamma   90.00
#
_symmetry.space_group_name_H-M   'P 1'
#
loop_
_entity.id
_entity.type
_entity.pdbx_description
1 polymer ?
#
loop_
_entity_poly.entity_id
_entity_poly.type
_entity_poly.pdbx_seq_one_letter_code
_entity_poly.pdbx_strand_id
1 'polypeptide(L)'
;MNALSRCFVSSAVFVGFAGGGVARAQSSHLFTDLQPSQKAEVADFINHYAFFVENGQLSPGASTFSYSNSDMNDVLFSPYIAYLRTLASIYGDEGDGYVGDDVTLEMIVEYANFGKITTSTSDPISTVKHVQAIQESNSPVDGGGGQLNSYGVPSSAVAGDGVFYVSPEPAPAPEQWMADLHIHTTGVVSNFDHTSDVQNWLSGNPTNVEQLASDIKSWLEYFVDDDLADAYPLHAVFGKYGAMPYVVTTYSEGYLVTSSITGTTLGPYHPDDELNPTPLLEELPEFTVGTNVSNIDLSNVTVNVVIAREKTTIAPAGYVPDPSCTPAGCWRPRVGAVAAYGCQPIGRKCKCKASGNMTSTATPPGPDIPTDMICITPTDPDGTCPEYNRSAVPPAPIPGADCTQWYYYVR
;
A
#
# COMPACT_ATOMS: atom_id res chain seq x y z
N MET A 1 1.98 -65.94 -37.60
CA MET A 1 2.54 -64.58 -37.85
C MET A 1 1.62 -63.62 -37.11
N ASN A 2 1.86 -63.35 -35.83
CA ASN A 2 2.73 -62.26 -35.32
C ASN A 2 2.18 -60.89 -35.81
N ALA A 3 1.78 -59.93 -34.99
CA ALA A 3 2.11 -59.65 -33.61
C ALA A 3 1.00 -58.84 -32.92
N LEU A 4 0.85 -59.12 -31.61
CA LEU A 4 0.26 -58.24 -30.62
C LEU A 4 1.08 -56.94 -30.54
N SER A 5 0.43 -55.78 -30.63
CA SER A 5 0.99 -54.53 -30.15
C SER A 5 0.14 -54.01 -29.00
N ARG A 6 0.67 -54.17 -27.79
CA ARG A 6 0.24 -53.53 -26.56
C ARG A 6 0.96 -52.18 -26.51
N CYS A 7 0.24 -51.08 -26.44
CA CYS A 7 0.79 -49.83 -25.92
C CYS A 7 0.03 -49.43 -24.66
N PHE A 8 0.83 -49.06 -23.67
CA PHE A 8 0.52 -48.88 -22.27
C PHE A 8 -0.53 -47.77 -22.05
N VAL A 9 -1.60 -48.11 -21.31
CA VAL A 9 -2.32 -47.11 -20.52
C VAL A 9 -1.39 -46.74 -19.37
N SER A 10 -0.74 -45.58 -19.47
CA SER A 10 0.01 -45.03 -18.35
C SER A 10 -1.01 -44.56 -17.32
N SER A 11 -1.20 -45.38 -16.28
CA SER A 11 -1.89 -45.00 -15.06
C SER A 11 -1.15 -43.80 -14.47
N ALA A 12 -1.70 -42.59 -14.63
CA ALA A 12 -1.35 -41.49 -13.76
C ALA A 12 -1.84 -41.88 -12.36
N VAL A 13 -0.90 -42.31 -11.52
CA VAL A 13 -1.10 -42.50 -10.09
C VAL A 13 -1.57 -41.16 -9.55
N PHE A 14 -2.86 -41.09 -9.23
CA PHE A 14 -3.37 -40.14 -8.25
C PHE A 14 -2.60 -40.41 -6.96
N VAL A 15 -1.54 -39.64 -6.72
CA VAL A 15 -1.01 -39.47 -5.37
C VAL A 15 -2.07 -38.66 -4.65
N GLY A 16 -2.99 -39.38 -4.00
CA GLY A 16 -3.89 -38.80 -3.03
C GLY A 16 -3.03 -38.16 -1.95
N PHE A 17 -3.05 -36.82 -1.88
CA PHE A 17 -2.73 -36.09 -0.66
C PHE A 17 -3.83 -36.37 0.37
N ALA A 18 -3.90 -37.62 0.82
CA ALA A 18 -4.55 -38.00 2.07
C ALA A 18 -3.48 -37.89 3.16
N GLY A 19 -3.02 -36.66 3.38
CA GLY A 19 -2.30 -36.26 4.57
C GLY A 19 -3.20 -35.32 5.34
N GLY A 20 -4.15 -35.90 6.08
CA GLY A 20 -4.92 -35.18 7.08
C GLY A 20 -3.98 -34.68 8.17
N GLY A 21 -3.30 -33.58 7.90
CA GLY A 21 -3.12 -32.57 8.93
C GLY A 21 -4.53 -32.13 9.26
N VAL A 22 -4.94 -32.40 10.50
CA VAL A 22 -6.06 -31.66 11.08
C VAL A 22 -5.71 -30.21 10.80
N ALA A 23 -6.45 -29.56 9.88
CA ALA A 23 -6.40 -28.12 9.77
C ALA A 23 -6.46 -27.63 11.21
N ARG A 24 -5.49 -26.82 11.64
CA ARG A 24 -5.67 -26.04 12.87
C ARG A 24 -6.82 -25.10 12.59
N ALA A 25 -8.01 -25.67 12.63
CA ALA A 25 -9.24 -24.99 12.47
C ALA A 25 -9.37 -24.15 13.75
N GLN A 26 -9.31 -22.84 13.54
CA GLN A 26 -10.41 -21.98 13.98
C GLN A 26 -10.45 -21.69 15.48
N SER A 27 -9.34 -21.23 16.07
CA SER A 27 -9.40 -20.50 17.36
C SER A 27 -8.49 -19.28 17.43
N SER A 28 -8.00 -18.76 16.30
CA SER A 28 -7.25 -17.52 16.28
C SER A 28 -8.21 -16.33 16.29
N HIS A 29 -7.97 -15.36 17.17
CA HIS A 29 -8.72 -14.10 17.25
C HIS A 29 -8.72 -13.33 15.93
N LEU A 30 -7.81 -13.67 14.99
CA LEU A 30 -7.79 -13.12 13.64
C LEU A 30 -8.99 -13.54 12.79
N PHE A 31 -9.66 -14.67 13.09
CA PHE A 31 -10.72 -15.25 12.26
C PHE A 31 -12.08 -15.35 12.94
N THR A 32 -12.13 -15.29 14.28
CA THR A 32 -13.37 -15.49 15.06
C THR A 32 -13.88 -14.19 15.68
N ASP A 33 -15.15 -14.17 16.07
CA ASP A 33 -15.69 -13.06 16.85
C ASP A 33 -15.03 -12.91 18.22
N LEU A 34 -14.84 -11.65 18.62
CA LEU A 34 -14.31 -11.29 19.93
C LEU A 34 -15.35 -11.52 21.02
N GLN A 35 -14.90 -12.01 22.17
CA GLN A 35 -15.73 -12.12 23.37
C GLN A 35 -16.11 -10.72 23.89
N PRO A 36 -17.19 -10.58 24.69
CA PRO A 36 -17.61 -9.27 25.19
C PRO A 36 -16.52 -8.49 25.93
N SER A 37 -15.68 -9.16 26.73
CA SER A 37 -14.54 -8.51 27.40
C SER A 37 -13.48 -8.02 26.42
N GLN A 38 -13.21 -8.76 25.35
CA GLN A 38 -12.26 -8.38 24.31
C GLN A 38 -12.78 -7.22 23.47
N LYS A 39 -14.09 -7.18 23.19
CA LYS A 39 -14.72 -6.03 22.52
C LYS A 39 -14.59 -4.76 23.35
N ALA A 40 -14.72 -4.85 24.67
CA ALA A 40 -14.51 -3.71 25.57
C ALA A 40 -13.06 -3.21 25.50
N GLU A 41 -12.06 -4.11 25.54
CA GLU A 41 -10.65 -3.71 25.41
C GLU A 41 -10.34 -3.11 24.02
N VAL A 42 -10.95 -3.62 22.95
CA VAL A 42 -10.83 -3.01 21.62
C VAL A 42 -11.46 -1.61 21.59
N ALA A 43 -12.62 -1.42 22.21
CA ALA A 43 -13.23 -0.09 22.34
C ALA A 43 -12.31 0.87 23.11
N ASP A 44 -11.72 0.42 24.22
CA ASP A 44 -10.75 1.19 24.99
C ASP A 44 -9.53 1.58 24.15
N PHE A 45 -8.96 0.64 23.38
CA PHE A 45 -7.88 0.92 22.43
C PHE A 45 -8.27 2.01 21.41
N ILE A 46 -9.43 1.86 20.75
CA ILE A 46 -9.90 2.82 19.74
C ILE A 46 -10.13 4.20 20.36
N ASN A 47 -10.67 4.26 21.59
CA ASN A 47 -10.84 5.52 22.31
C ASN A 47 -9.49 6.17 22.66
N HIS A 48 -8.48 5.38 23.06
CA HIS A 48 -7.14 5.90 23.29
C HIS A 48 -6.53 6.49 22.02
N TYR A 49 -6.66 5.79 20.89
CA TYR A 49 -6.20 6.22 19.59
C TYR A 49 -6.91 7.50 19.12
N ALA A 50 -8.25 7.52 19.20
CA ALA A 50 -9.03 8.68 18.79
C ALA A 50 -8.69 9.93 19.61
N PHE A 51 -8.52 9.78 20.93
CA PHE A 51 -8.07 10.88 21.78
C PHE A 51 -6.73 11.45 21.32
N PHE A 52 -5.78 10.58 20.95
CA PHE A 52 -4.48 11.01 20.42
C PHE A 52 -4.64 11.79 19.12
N VAL A 53 -5.40 11.27 18.15
CA VAL A 53 -5.62 11.94 16.85
C VAL A 53 -6.27 13.31 17.02
N GLU A 54 -7.26 13.43 17.91
CA GLU A 54 -8.00 14.69 18.12
C GLU A 54 -7.22 15.74 18.90
N ASN A 55 -6.41 15.32 19.89
CA ASN A 55 -5.80 16.22 20.86
C ASN A 55 -4.27 16.35 20.70
N GLY A 56 -3.64 15.50 19.89
CA GLY A 56 -2.18 15.40 19.77
C GLY A 56 -1.49 15.01 21.07
N GLN A 57 -2.21 14.39 22.01
CA GLN A 57 -1.74 14.04 23.35
C GLN A 57 -2.15 12.61 23.70
N LEU A 58 -1.33 11.94 24.50
CA LEU A 58 -1.65 10.61 25.00
C LEU A 58 -2.81 10.69 25.99
N SER A 59 -3.80 9.83 25.81
CA SER A 59 -4.84 9.65 26.83
C SER A 59 -4.26 8.93 28.06
N PRO A 60 -4.79 9.16 29.27
CA PRO A 60 -4.34 8.47 30.46
C PRO A 60 -4.41 6.94 30.30
N GLY A 61 -3.28 6.26 30.48
CA GLY A 61 -3.19 4.80 30.35
C GLY A 61 -2.74 4.29 28.96
N ALA A 62 -2.73 5.14 27.93
CA ALA A 62 -2.33 4.75 26.58
C ALA A 62 -0.89 4.19 26.52
N SER A 63 0.05 4.81 27.23
CA SER A 63 1.47 4.39 27.26
C SER A 63 1.71 3.05 27.95
N THR A 64 0.71 2.52 28.66
CA THR A 64 0.77 1.23 29.36
C THR A 64 -0.31 0.27 28.88
N PHE A 65 -1.01 0.62 27.81
CA PHE A 65 -2.09 -0.20 27.28
C PHE A 65 -1.51 -1.51 26.73
N SER A 66 -2.21 -2.59 27.02
CA SER A 66 -1.99 -3.92 26.46
C SER A 66 -3.29 -4.70 26.59
N TYR A 67 -3.63 -5.50 25.59
CA TYR A 67 -4.76 -6.41 25.70
C TYR A 67 -4.48 -7.46 26.77
N SER A 68 -5.50 -7.82 27.56
CA SER A 68 -5.33 -8.85 28.60
C SER A 68 -5.09 -10.23 28.00
N ASN A 69 -5.61 -10.46 26.79
CA ASN A 69 -5.30 -11.61 25.98
C ASN A 69 -4.02 -11.35 25.18
N SER A 70 -2.99 -12.18 25.39
CA SER A 70 -1.71 -12.06 24.70
C SER A 70 -1.83 -12.11 23.18
N ASP A 71 -2.77 -12.92 22.66
CA ASP A 71 -2.94 -13.14 21.23
C ASP A 71 -3.49 -11.89 20.49
N MET A 72 -4.05 -10.93 21.24
CA MET A 72 -4.49 -9.64 20.69
C MET A 72 -3.37 -8.59 20.69
N ASN A 73 -2.24 -8.85 21.35
CA ASN A 73 -1.04 -8.01 21.23
C ASN A 73 -0.13 -8.47 20.08
N ASP A 74 -0.61 -9.40 19.25
CA ASP A 74 0.08 -9.85 18.04
C ASP A 74 0.12 -8.73 16.99
N VAL A 75 1.25 -8.60 16.28
CA VAL A 75 1.44 -7.62 15.19
C VAL A 75 0.43 -7.78 14.06
N LEU A 76 -0.12 -8.99 13.89
CA LEU A 76 -1.13 -9.31 12.89
C LEU A 76 -2.55 -8.93 13.33
N PHE A 77 -2.79 -8.59 14.60
CA PHE A 77 -4.10 -8.21 15.09
C PHE A 77 -4.31 -6.70 14.99
N SER A 78 -5.18 -6.27 14.07
CA SER A 78 -5.51 -4.85 13.90
C SER A 78 -7.03 -4.59 13.95
N PRO A 79 -7.56 -4.24 15.13
CA PRO A 79 -8.99 -3.99 15.28
C PRO A 79 -9.44 -2.68 14.60
N TYR A 80 -8.56 -1.68 14.52
CA TYR A 80 -8.83 -0.44 13.80
C TYR A 80 -9.13 -0.71 12.32
N ILE A 81 -8.25 -1.47 11.66
CA ILE A 81 -8.41 -1.82 10.24
C ILE A 81 -9.67 -2.68 10.01
N ALA A 82 -9.97 -3.59 10.93
CA ALA A 82 -11.17 -4.41 10.85
C ALA A 82 -12.46 -3.56 10.88
N TYR A 83 -12.50 -2.54 11.74
CA TYR A 83 -13.65 -1.63 11.85
C TYR A 83 -13.73 -0.69 10.65
N LEU A 84 -12.60 -0.13 10.25
CA LEU A 84 -12.47 0.68 9.04
C LEU A 84 -13.03 -0.08 7.82
N ARG A 85 -12.64 -1.34 7.61
CA ARG A 85 -13.14 -2.19 6.52
C ARG A 85 -14.63 -2.47 6.61
N THR A 86 -15.14 -2.75 7.82
CA THR A 86 -16.57 -3.04 8.04
C THR A 86 -17.42 -1.81 7.71
N LEU A 87 -16.95 -0.62 8.05
CA LEU A 87 -17.62 0.62 7.68
C LEU A 87 -17.45 0.89 6.19
N ALA A 88 -16.26 0.68 5.62
CA ALA A 88 -16.00 0.86 4.19
C ALA A 88 -16.86 -0.03 3.30
N SER A 89 -17.17 -1.27 3.70
CA SER A 89 -18.08 -2.13 2.93
C SER A 89 -19.52 -1.59 2.91
N ILE A 90 -19.89 -0.73 3.85
CA ILE A 90 -21.22 -0.12 3.93
C ILE A 90 -21.24 1.27 3.26
N TYR A 91 -20.25 2.12 3.54
CA TYR A 91 -20.20 3.51 3.08
C TYR A 91 -19.36 3.72 1.82
N GLY A 92 -18.36 2.87 1.56
CA GLY A 92 -17.40 3.06 0.48
C GLY A 92 -17.85 2.53 -0.88
N ASP A 93 -17.29 3.14 -1.93
CA ASP A 93 -17.20 2.55 -3.27
C ASP A 93 -16.32 1.29 -3.20
N GLU A 94 -16.80 0.17 -3.74
CA GLU A 94 -16.15 -1.15 -3.74
C GLU A 94 -14.93 -1.24 -4.70
N GLY A 95 -14.19 -0.15 -4.87
CA GLY A 95 -12.98 -0.13 -5.70
C GLY A 95 -11.74 -0.61 -4.96
N ASP A 96 -11.07 -1.63 -5.49
CA ASP A 96 -9.64 -1.99 -5.37
C ASP A 96 -8.88 -1.52 -4.11
N GLY A 97 -9.34 -1.91 -2.91
CA GLY A 97 -8.59 -1.67 -1.67
C GLY A 97 -8.71 -0.25 -1.09
N TYR A 98 -9.67 0.54 -1.58
CA TYR A 98 -9.96 1.87 -1.06
C TYR A 98 -10.91 1.80 0.15
N VAL A 99 -10.58 2.51 1.22
CA VAL A 99 -11.58 2.90 2.21
C VAL A 99 -12.01 4.31 1.82
N GLY A 100 -13.26 4.44 1.36
CA GLY A 100 -13.87 5.73 1.03
C GLY A 100 -13.55 6.83 2.04
N ASP A 101 -13.31 8.05 1.57
CA ASP A 101 -13.25 9.28 2.38
C ASP A 101 -14.51 9.46 3.28
N ASP A 102 -15.56 8.69 3.00
CA ASP A 102 -16.83 8.66 3.71
C ASP A 102 -16.76 7.99 5.09
N VAL A 103 -15.69 7.24 5.41
CA VAL A 103 -15.50 6.66 6.75
C VAL A 103 -14.69 7.59 7.65
N THR A 104 -15.34 8.15 8.67
CA THR A 104 -14.69 9.05 9.64
C THR A 104 -14.25 8.33 10.91
N LEU A 105 -13.29 8.91 11.63
CA LEU A 105 -12.87 8.43 12.95
C LEU A 105 -14.04 8.38 13.94
N GLU A 106 -14.95 9.35 13.90
CA GLU A 106 -16.16 9.38 14.72
C GLU A 106 -17.01 8.12 14.51
N MET A 107 -17.19 7.70 13.25
CA MET A 107 -17.93 6.47 12.93
C MET A 107 -17.23 5.22 13.44
N ILE A 108 -15.90 5.16 13.37
CA ILE A 108 -15.10 4.06 13.93
C ILE A 108 -15.27 4.01 15.46
N VAL A 109 -15.24 5.16 16.13
CA VAL A 109 -15.46 5.27 17.58
C VAL A 109 -16.88 4.85 17.96
N GLU A 110 -17.91 5.31 17.24
CA GLU A 110 -19.30 4.89 17.49
C GLU A 110 -19.48 3.38 17.31
N TYR A 111 -18.87 2.82 16.26
CA TYR A 111 -18.92 1.39 15.99
C TYR A 111 -18.17 0.59 17.05
N ALA A 112 -16.99 1.03 17.48
CA ALA A 112 -16.22 0.36 18.52
C ALA A 112 -16.96 0.31 19.86
N ASN A 113 -17.57 1.42 20.27
CA ASN A 113 -18.22 1.53 21.58
C ASN A 113 -19.62 0.91 21.62
N PHE A 114 -20.39 1.05 20.54
CA PHE A 114 -21.83 0.70 20.55
C PHE A 114 -22.22 -0.33 19.48
N GLY A 115 -21.28 -0.72 18.62
CA GLY A 115 -21.59 -1.45 17.39
C GLY A 115 -22.53 -0.68 16.48
N LYS A 116 -22.57 0.65 16.59
CA LYS A 116 -23.54 1.50 15.92
C LYS A 116 -23.09 1.83 14.50
N ILE A 117 -24.00 1.69 13.55
CA ILE A 117 -23.80 2.10 12.15
C ILE A 117 -24.99 2.98 11.78
N THR A 118 -24.74 4.14 11.16
CA THR A 118 -25.74 5.15 10.82
C THR A 118 -25.65 5.52 9.34
N THR A 119 -26.59 5.06 8.51
CA THR A 119 -26.65 5.47 7.10
C THR A 119 -27.76 6.48 6.86
N SER A 120 -27.52 7.46 5.98
CA SER A 120 -28.58 8.34 5.51
C SER A 120 -29.47 7.59 4.53
N THR A 121 -30.79 7.60 4.75
CA THR A 121 -31.75 7.02 3.79
C THR A 121 -31.83 7.78 2.47
N SER A 122 -31.22 8.97 2.39
CA SER A 122 -31.05 9.70 1.13
C SER A 122 -29.93 9.13 0.26
N ASP A 123 -29.04 8.31 0.83
CA ASP A 123 -28.03 7.55 0.11
C ASP A 123 -28.54 6.13 -0.12
N PRO A 124 -29.06 5.82 -1.32
CA PRO A 124 -29.64 4.51 -1.59
C PRO A 124 -28.60 3.39 -1.63
N ILE A 125 -27.34 3.67 -2.00
CA ILE A 125 -26.32 2.62 -2.16
C ILE A 125 -25.92 2.12 -0.78
N SER A 126 -25.44 3.02 0.09
CA SER A 126 -25.04 2.64 1.44
C SER A 126 -26.22 2.13 2.27
N THR A 127 -27.42 2.67 2.08
CA THR A 127 -28.62 2.15 2.74
C THR A 127 -28.92 0.70 2.34
N VAL A 128 -28.79 0.33 1.06
CA VAL A 128 -29.02 -1.06 0.63
C VAL A 128 -27.98 -2.00 1.24
N LYS A 129 -26.68 -1.64 1.18
CA LYS A 129 -25.61 -2.45 1.79
C LYS A 129 -25.81 -2.62 3.30
N HIS A 130 -26.17 -1.54 3.99
CA HIS A 130 -26.46 -1.58 5.42
C HIS A 130 -27.67 -2.45 5.76
N VAL A 131 -28.77 -2.37 5.00
CA VAL A 131 -29.94 -3.24 5.18
C VAL A 131 -29.57 -4.71 4.98
N GLN A 132 -28.75 -5.02 3.98
CA GLN A 132 -28.26 -6.38 3.76
C GLN A 132 -27.44 -6.88 4.96
N ALA A 133 -26.49 -6.08 5.44
CA ALA A 133 -25.68 -6.43 6.61
C ALA A 133 -26.55 -6.68 7.86
N ILE A 134 -27.56 -5.84 8.11
CA ILE A 134 -28.53 -6.00 9.20
C ILE A 134 -29.29 -7.33 9.08
N GLN A 135 -29.73 -7.68 7.86
CA GLN A 135 -30.48 -8.91 7.62
C GLN A 135 -29.63 -10.16 7.85
N GLU A 136 -28.38 -10.13 7.40
CA GLU A 136 -27.43 -11.23 7.56
C GLU A 136 -27.04 -11.46 9.03
N SER A 137 -26.91 -10.38 9.80
CA SER A 137 -26.54 -10.45 11.22
C SER A 137 -27.72 -10.58 12.18
N ASN A 138 -28.96 -10.33 11.71
CA ASN A 138 -30.14 -10.15 12.55
C ASN A 138 -29.93 -9.07 13.64
N SER A 139 -29.30 -7.96 13.26
CA SER A 139 -28.97 -6.86 14.17
C SER A 139 -30.19 -6.01 14.54
N PRO A 140 -30.29 -5.53 15.79
CA PRO A 140 -31.29 -4.53 16.17
C PRO A 140 -31.20 -3.27 15.31
N VAL A 141 -32.37 -2.71 14.98
CA VAL A 141 -32.52 -1.52 14.13
C VAL A 141 -33.31 -0.46 14.88
N ASP A 142 -32.87 0.78 14.73
CA ASP A 142 -33.65 1.96 15.11
C ASP A 142 -33.79 2.89 13.88
N GLY A 143 -35.02 3.30 13.58
CA GLY A 143 -35.36 4.05 12.38
C GLY A 143 -36.06 5.35 12.73
N GLY A 144 -35.54 6.48 12.26
CA GLY A 144 -36.14 7.80 12.47
C GLY A 144 -35.36 8.93 11.79
N GLY A 145 -36.07 9.99 11.41
CA GLY A 145 -35.43 11.25 10.97
C GLY A 145 -34.66 11.19 9.64
N GLY A 146 -34.94 10.23 8.76
CA GLY A 146 -34.22 10.07 7.49
C GLY A 146 -32.91 9.29 7.62
N GLN A 147 -32.67 8.64 8.75
CA GLN A 147 -31.52 7.79 9.01
C GLN A 147 -31.95 6.35 9.31
N LEU A 148 -31.07 5.41 8.97
CA LEU A 148 -31.14 4.01 9.37
C LEU A 148 -29.99 3.73 10.34
N ASN A 149 -30.34 3.42 11.59
CA ASN A 149 -29.37 3.05 12.61
C ASN A 149 -29.46 1.54 12.87
N SER A 150 -28.31 0.88 13.02
CA SER A 150 -28.24 -0.49 13.51
C SER A 150 -27.23 -0.62 14.65
N TYR A 151 -27.35 -1.73 15.40
CA TYR A 151 -26.48 -2.03 16.53
C TYR A 151 -25.94 -3.45 16.45
N GLY A 152 -24.65 -3.61 16.71
CA GLY A 152 -24.01 -4.92 16.84
C GLY A 152 -23.90 -5.69 15.53
N VAL A 153 -23.91 -5.03 14.37
CA VAL A 153 -23.47 -5.65 13.11
C VAL A 153 -22.03 -6.14 13.32
N PRO A 154 -21.72 -7.44 13.18
CA PRO A 154 -20.37 -7.96 13.40
C PRO A 154 -19.38 -7.40 12.39
N SER A 155 -18.10 -7.30 12.76
CA SER A 155 -17.08 -6.91 11.78
C SER A 155 -17.10 -7.87 10.59
N SER A 156 -17.03 -7.34 9.38
CA SER A 156 -16.99 -8.18 8.19
C SER A 156 -15.66 -8.94 8.16
N ALA A 157 -15.71 -10.25 7.88
CA ALA A 157 -14.52 -10.91 7.34
C ALA A 157 -14.19 -10.31 5.97
N VAL A 158 -12.97 -10.45 5.48
CA VAL A 158 -12.63 -10.07 4.09
C VAL A 158 -13.57 -10.81 3.14
N ALA A 159 -14.54 -10.08 2.58
CA ALA A 159 -15.53 -10.57 1.64
C ALA A 159 -15.00 -10.37 0.23
N GLY A 160 -15.00 -11.44 -0.57
CA GLY A 160 -14.59 -11.43 -1.97
C GLY A 160 -14.58 -12.86 -2.49
N ASP A 161 -15.11 -13.07 -3.69
CA ASP A 161 -14.90 -14.31 -4.43
C ASP A 161 -13.40 -14.60 -4.42
N GLY A 162 -12.99 -15.78 -3.98
CA GLY A 162 -11.58 -16.15 -3.87
C GLY A 162 -10.90 -16.10 -5.24
N VAL A 163 -10.44 -14.92 -5.64
CA VAL A 163 -9.53 -14.77 -6.74
C VAL A 163 -8.22 -15.26 -6.20
N PHE A 164 -7.89 -16.51 -6.53
CA PHE A 164 -6.55 -17.02 -6.36
C PHE A 164 -5.64 -16.14 -7.22
N TYR A 165 -4.99 -15.17 -6.58
CA TYR A 165 -4.04 -14.31 -7.25
C TYR A 165 -2.89 -15.20 -7.75
N VAL A 166 -2.80 -15.32 -9.06
CA VAL A 166 -1.68 -16.02 -9.69
C VAL A 166 -0.43 -15.22 -9.33
N SER A 167 0.66 -15.91 -8.95
CA SER A 167 1.95 -15.25 -8.75
C SER A 167 2.26 -14.42 -10.00
N PRO A 168 2.48 -13.10 -9.85
CA PRO A 168 2.76 -12.27 -11.00
C PRO A 168 4.06 -12.68 -11.71
N GLU A 169 4.17 -12.39 -13.00
CA GLU A 169 5.37 -12.72 -13.77
C GLU A 169 6.54 -11.83 -13.31
N PRO A 170 7.74 -12.38 -13.09
CA PRO A 170 8.85 -11.59 -12.61
C PRO A 170 9.30 -10.58 -13.68
N ALA A 171 9.34 -9.30 -13.30
CA ALA A 171 9.84 -8.25 -14.19
C ALA A 171 11.37 -8.31 -14.34
N PRO A 172 11.95 -7.77 -15.42
CA PRO A 172 13.38 -7.51 -15.47
C PRO A 172 13.75 -6.54 -14.35
N ALA A 173 14.77 -6.87 -13.57
CA ALA A 173 15.37 -5.92 -12.64
C ALA A 173 16.86 -6.24 -12.49
N PRO A 174 17.70 -5.26 -12.13
CA PRO A 174 19.09 -5.52 -11.81
C PRO A 174 19.17 -6.37 -10.52
N GLU A 175 19.38 -7.68 -10.69
CA GLU A 175 19.36 -8.71 -9.63
C GLU A 175 20.17 -8.34 -8.37
N GLN A 176 21.23 -7.54 -8.52
CA GLN A 176 22.14 -7.21 -7.41
C GLN A 176 21.51 -6.30 -6.34
N TRP A 177 20.88 -5.18 -6.71
CA TRP A 177 20.37 -4.24 -5.68
C TRP A 177 19.18 -4.83 -4.93
N MET A 178 18.38 -5.71 -5.57
CA MET A 178 17.28 -6.39 -4.90
C MET A 178 17.77 -7.39 -3.86
N ALA A 179 18.85 -8.12 -4.15
CA ALA A 179 19.51 -8.97 -3.18
C ALA A 179 20.08 -8.16 -2.01
N ASP A 180 20.67 -7.00 -2.32
CA ASP A 180 21.20 -6.08 -1.29
C ASP A 180 20.06 -5.48 -0.44
N LEU A 181 18.93 -5.14 -1.05
CA LEU A 181 17.72 -4.69 -0.35
C LEU A 181 17.20 -5.78 0.59
N HIS A 182 17.07 -7.03 0.11
CA HIS A 182 16.62 -8.13 0.95
C HIS A 182 17.52 -8.36 2.17
N ILE A 183 18.85 -8.30 1.99
CA ILE A 183 19.81 -8.38 3.11
C ILE A 183 19.61 -7.20 4.06
N HIS A 184 19.45 -5.98 3.53
CA HIS A 184 19.23 -4.78 4.31
C HIS A 184 17.94 -4.86 5.14
N THR A 185 16.80 -5.17 4.53
CA THR A 185 15.49 -5.23 5.19
C THR A 185 15.44 -6.32 6.25
N THR A 186 16.03 -7.49 5.97
CA THR A 186 16.15 -8.57 6.98
C THR A 186 16.98 -8.10 8.18
N GLY A 187 18.08 -7.37 7.93
CA GLY A 187 18.90 -6.77 8.99
C GLY A 187 18.14 -5.75 9.82
N VAL A 188 17.39 -4.85 9.19
CA VAL A 188 16.57 -3.83 9.88
C VAL A 188 15.49 -4.49 10.72
N VAL A 189 14.66 -5.33 10.10
CA VAL A 189 13.51 -5.97 10.76
C VAL A 189 13.92 -6.87 11.93
N SER A 190 15.11 -7.49 11.88
CA SER A 190 15.63 -8.27 13.01
C SER A 190 15.81 -7.49 14.32
N ASN A 191 15.80 -6.15 14.27
CA ASN A 191 15.88 -5.27 15.43
C ASN A 191 14.53 -4.71 15.89
N PHE A 192 13.44 -5.00 15.18
CA PHE A 192 12.11 -4.51 15.53
C PHE A 192 11.56 -5.20 16.77
N ASP A 193 10.94 -4.41 17.64
CA ASP A 193 10.14 -4.90 18.75
C ASP A 193 8.66 -4.86 18.36
N HIS A 194 8.18 -5.97 17.81
CA HIS A 194 6.78 -6.13 17.40
C HIS A 194 5.78 -6.06 18.57
N THR A 195 6.24 -6.27 19.81
CA THR A 195 5.35 -6.17 20.98
C THR A 195 4.95 -4.73 21.31
N SER A 196 5.71 -3.77 20.80
CA SER A 196 5.49 -2.34 21.02
C SER A 196 4.57 -1.69 19.97
N ASP A 197 4.22 -2.39 18.88
CA ASP A 197 3.49 -1.77 17.77
C ASP A 197 2.13 -1.21 18.19
N VAL A 198 1.37 -1.93 19.01
CA VAL A 198 0.11 -1.44 19.59
C VAL A 198 0.31 -0.13 20.36
N GLN A 199 1.42 0.01 21.08
CA GLN A 199 1.75 1.23 21.82
C GLN A 199 2.19 2.36 20.87
N ASN A 200 2.87 2.04 19.78
CA ASN A 200 3.27 3.02 18.75
C ASN A 200 2.04 3.69 18.14
N TRP A 201 1.01 2.90 17.81
CA TRP A 201 -0.31 3.40 17.37
C TRP A 201 -0.90 4.41 18.35
N LEU A 202 -0.89 4.10 19.65
CA LEU A 202 -1.46 4.96 20.68
C LEU A 202 -0.59 6.17 21.03
N SER A 203 0.70 6.12 20.70
CA SER A 203 1.67 7.15 21.07
C SER A 203 2.00 8.14 19.95
N GLY A 204 1.59 7.83 18.72
CA GLY A 204 1.99 8.60 17.54
C GLY A 204 3.45 8.38 17.14
N ASN A 205 4.12 7.42 17.76
CA ASN A 205 5.43 6.98 17.28
C ASN A 205 5.24 6.19 15.99
N PRO A 206 6.19 6.27 15.05
CA PRO A 206 6.15 5.45 13.84
C PRO A 206 6.04 3.97 14.18
N THR A 207 5.07 3.29 13.57
CA THR A 207 4.93 1.84 13.60
C THR A 207 6.12 1.16 12.92
N ASN A 208 6.38 -0.12 13.19
CA ASN A 208 7.49 -0.85 12.56
C ASN A 208 7.44 -0.81 11.02
N VAL A 209 6.25 -0.80 10.42
CA VAL A 209 6.09 -0.73 8.95
C VAL A 209 6.44 0.65 8.39
N GLU A 210 6.09 1.72 9.10
CA GLU A 210 6.47 3.09 8.72
C GLU A 210 7.97 3.31 8.88
N GLN A 211 8.56 2.78 9.95
CA GLN A 211 10.02 2.79 10.13
C GLN A 211 10.71 2.05 8.99
N LEU A 212 10.25 0.84 8.65
CA LEU A 212 10.80 0.09 7.53
C LEU A 212 10.66 0.83 6.19
N ALA A 213 9.51 1.42 5.92
CA ALA A 213 9.29 2.19 4.69
C ALA A 213 10.26 3.39 4.61
N SER A 214 10.43 4.12 5.72
CA SER A 214 11.39 5.23 5.82
C SER A 214 12.84 4.77 5.63
N ASP A 215 13.21 3.63 6.20
CA ASP A 215 14.56 3.06 6.08
C ASP A 215 14.84 2.58 4.64
N ILE A 216 13.88 1.87 4.03
CA ILE A 216 13.97 1.45 2.62
C ILE A 216 14.09 2.68 1.72
N LYS A 217 13.27 3.72 1.92
CA LYS A 217 13.34 4.96 1.14
C LYS A 217 14.73 5.60 1.25
N SER A 218 15.26 5.71 2.47
CA SER A 218 16.60 6.27 2.71
C SER A 218 17.70 5.43 2.06
N TRP A 219 17.55 4.10 2.07
CA TRP A 219 18.46 3.18 1.41
C TRP A 219 18.42 3.32 -0.11
N LEU A 220 17.22 3.42 -0.70
CA LEU A 220 17.03 3.62 -2.13
C LEU A 220 17.67 4.93 -2.60
N GLU A 221 17.43 6.04 -1.89
CA GLU A 221 18.02 7.35 -2.21
C GLU A 221 19.55 7.34 -2.22
N TYR A 222 20.18 6.45 -1.44
CA TYR A 222 21.63 6.34 -1.37
C TYR A 222 22.22 5.34 -2.38
N PHE A 223 21.58 4.19 -2.58
CA PHE A 223 22.14 3.07 -3.35
C PHE A 223 21.57 2.91 -4.76
N VAL A 224 20.34 3.36 -4.98
CA VAL A 224 19.63 3.23 -6.25
C VAL A 224 19.49 4.63 -6.85
N ASP A 225 20.25 4.92 -7.90
CA ASP A 225 20.13 6.17 -8.68
C ASP A 225 18.84 6.17 -9.55
N ASP A 226 17.74 5.66 -9.00
CA ASP A 226 16.39 5.69 -9.55
C ASP A 226 15.52 6.60 -8.68
N ASP A 227 15.42 7.85 -9.12
CA ASP A 227 14.65 8.90 -8.46
C ASP A 227 13.12 8.67 -8.48
N LEU A 228 12.67 7.49 -8.92
CA LEU A 228 11.29 7.02 -8.89
C LEU A 228 11.08 5.88 -7.92
N ALA A 229 12.16 5.44 -7.27
CA ALA A 229 12.06 4.45 -6.24
C ALA A 229 11.46 5.09 -4.99
N ASP A 230 10.36 4.54 -4.51
CA ASP A 230 9.70 4.98 -3.29
C ASP A 230 9.12 3.79 -2.54
N ALA A 231 8.90 3.96 -1.25
CA ALA A 231 8.48 2.90 -0.33
C ALA A 231 7.20 3.32 0.40
N TYR A 232 6.17 2.49 0.29
CA TYR A 232 4.85 2.76 0.85
C TYR A 232 4.47 1.68 1.88
N PRO A 233 4.15 2.06 3.13
CA PRO A 233 3.67 1.12 4.12
C PRO A 233 2.21 0.74 3.83
N LEU A 234 1.92 -0.56 3.73
CA LEU A 234 0.61 -1.12 3.47
C LEU A 234 0.28 -2.24 4.46
N HIS A 235 -0.99 -2.65 4.48
CA HIS A 235 -1.46 -3.77 5.28
C HIS A 235 -2.22 -4.78 4.41
N ALA A 236 -1.77 -6.03 4.43
CA ALA A 236 -2.45 -7.14 3.79
C ALA A 236 -3.47 -7.70 4.79
N VAL A 237 -4.75 -7.38 4.58
CA VAL A 237 -5.81 -7.78 5.51
C VAL A 237 -6.38 -9.13 5.14
N PHE A 238 -6.63 -9.95 6.15
CA PHE A 238 -7.15 -11.30 6.01
C PHE A 238 -8.02 -11.67 7.21
N GLY A 239 -8.89 -12.66 7.04
CA GLY A 239 -9.82 -13.06 8.09
C GLY A 239 -10.70 -11.90 8.57
N LYS A 240 -10.92 -11.81 9.88
CA LYS A 240 -11.76 -10.80 10.53
C LYS A 240 -10.96 -9.66 11.12
N TYR A 241 -9.84 -9.95 11.80
CA TYR A 241 -8.98 -8.96 12.45
C TYR A 241 -7.51 -9.04 12.01
N GLY A 242 -7.19 -9.92 11.06
CA GLY A 242 -5.85 -10.09 10.50
C GLY A 242 -5.45 -8.93 9.60
N ALA A 243 -4.27 -8.37 9.86
CA ALA A 243 -3.62 -7.39 9.01
C ALA A 243 -2.11 -7.56 9.12
N MET A 244 -1.46 -8.06 8.07
CA MET A 244 -0.01 -8.15 7.99
C MET A 244 0.55 -6.83 7.45
N PRO A 245 1.33 -6.07 8.23
CA PRO A 245 2.05 -4.93 7.71
C PRO A 245 3.17 -5.33 6.74
N TYR A 246 3.30 -4.61 5.63
CA TYR A 246 4.36 -4.81 4.64
C TYR A 246 4.65 -3.49 3.91
N VAL A 247 5.77 -3.42 3.21
CA VAL A 247 6.17 -2.25 2.42
C VAL A 247 6.17 -2.60 0.95
N VAL A 248 5.54 -1.76 0.13
CA VAL A 248 5.68 -1.81 -1.33
C VAL A 248 6.79 -0.87 -1.75
N THR A 249 7.84 -1.43 -2.35
CA THR A 249 8.91 -0.65 -2.95
C THR A 249 8.67 -0.56 -4.45
N THR A 250 8.30 0.61 -4.94
CA THR A 250 8.18 0.86 -6.39
C THR A 250 9.51 1.28 -6.98
N TYR A 251 9.71 1.03 -8.27
CA TYR A 251 10.82 1.55 -9.07
C TYR A 251 10.40 1.62 -10.55
N SER A 252 11.27 2.12 -11.43
CA SER A 252 10.90 2.43 -12.82
C SER A 252 10.39 1.26 -13.69
N GLU A 253 10.73 0.01 -13.36
CA GLU A 253 10.35 -1.17 -14.14
C GLU A 253 9.43 -2.13 -13.38
N GLY A 254 9.02 -1.80 -12.15
CA GLY A 254 8.25 -2.73 -11.32
C GLY A 254 8.07 -2.33 -9.86
N TYR A 255 7.72 -3.32 -9.05
CA TYR A 255 7.67 -3.19 -7.60
C TYR A 255 8.16 -4.45 -6.88
N LEU A 256 8.52 -4.28 -5.61
CA LEU A 256 8.84 -5.32 -4.65
C LEU A 256 7.89 -5.21 -3.46
N VAL A 257 7.67 -6.31 -2.76
CA VAL A 257 6.92 -6.33 -1.50
C VAL A 257 7.81 -6.88 -0.40
N THR A 258 7.90 -6.17 0.72
CA THR A 258 8.75 -6.53 1.85
C THR A 258 7.92 -6.68 3.12
N SER A 259 7.95 -7.84 3.75
CA SER A 259 7.30 -8.07 5.06
C SER A 259 8.00 -7.25 6.14
N SER A 260 7.24 -6.49 6.93
CA SER A 260 7.81 -5.78 8.09
C SER A 260 7.99 -6.67 9.32
N ILE A 261 7.61 -7.95 9.23
CA ILE A 261 7.73 -8.95 10.30
C ILE A 261 8.98 -9.81 10.10
N THR A 262 9.24 -10.23 8.86
CA THR A 262 10.36 -11.13 8.55
C THR A 262 11.50 -10.44 7.80
N GLY A 263 11.23 -9.30 7.16
CA GLY A 263 12.15 -8.66 6.22
C GLY A 263 12.25 -9.37 4.86
N THR A 264 11.52 -10.49 4.67
CA THR A 264 11.42 -11.19 3.38
C THR A 264 10.96 -10.21 2.31
N THR A 265 11.68 -10.16 1.19
CA THR A 265 11.34 -9.31 0.04
C THR A 265 11.05 -10.20 -1.16
N LEU A 266 9.92 -9.96 -1.83
CA LEU A 266 9.49 -10.67 -3.03
C LEU A 266 9.36 -9.72 -4.21
N GLY A 267 9.38 -10.31 -5.40
CA GLY A 267 9.45 -9.64 -6.69
C GLY A 267 10.81 -9.91 -7.37
N PRO A 268 11.17 -9.16 -8.41
CA PRO A 268 10.46 -8.01 -8.98
C PRO A 268 9.13 -8.40 -9.62
N TYR A 269 8.11 -7.56 -9.50
CA TYR A 269 6.82 -7.70 -10.17
C TYR A 269 6.61 -6.59 -11.20
N HIS A 270 5.83 -6.83 -12.24
CA HIS A 270 5.54 -5.81 -13.23
C HIS A 270 4.64 -4.70 -12.65
N PRO A 271 4.76 -3.45 -13.14
CA PRO A 271 3.88 -2.34 -12.77
C PRO A 271 2.38 -2.63 -12.95
N ASP A 272 2.07 -3.46 -13.96
CA ASP A 272 0.71 -3.84 -14.35
C ASP A 272 0.17 -5.03 -13.53
N ASP A 273 1.02 -5.66 -12.71
CA ASP A 273 0.61 -6.78 -11.88
C ASP A 273 -0.21 -6.30 -10.69
N GLU A 274 -1.22 -7.09 -10.34
CA GLU A 274 -1.98 -6.84 -9.13
C GLU A 274 -1.13 -7.09 -7.88
N LEU A 275 -1.23 -6.17 -6.93
CA LEU A 275 -0.48 -6.25 -5.69
C LEU A 275 -0.92 -7.47 -4.86
N ASN A 276 -0.09 -8.51 -4.84
CA ASN A 276 -0.40 -9.76 -4.16
C ASN A 276 0.65 -10.10 -3.07
N PRO A 277 0.39 -9.75 -1.80
CA PRO A 277 1.27 -10.11 -0.68
C PRO A 277 1.00 -11.52 -0.14
N THR A 278 0.12 -12.33 -0.77
CA THR A 278 -0.21 -13.68 -0.30
C THR A 278 1.02 -14.56 -0.06
N PRO A 279 2.06 -14.57 -0.92
CA PRO A 279 3.21 -15.42 -0.66
C PRO A 279 4.00 -14.99 0.59
N LEU A 280 3.98 -13.71 0.99
CA LEU A 280 4.52 -13.27 2.28
C LEU A 280 3.65 -13.78 3.45
N LEU A 281 2.33 -13.74 3.30
CA LEU A 281 1.39 -14.24 4.30
C LEU A 281 1.53 -15.76 4.51
N GLU A 282 1.78 -16.53 3.45
CA GLU A 282 1.97 -17.99 3.52
C GLU A 282 3.20 -18.41 4.33
N GLU A 283 4.16 -17.51 4.59
CA GLU A 283 5.27 -17.74 5.50
C GLU A 283 4.86 -17.67 6.99
N LEU A 284 3.70 -17.08 7.29
CA LEU A 284 3.24 -16.84 8.66
C LEU A 284 2.36 -18.00 9.14
N PRO A 285 2.64 -18.58 10.33
CA PRO A 285 1.88 -19.71 10.86
C PRO A 285 0.42 -19.37 11.22
N GLU A 286 0.11 -18.08 11.40
CA GLU A 286 -1.23 -17.57 11.67
C GLU A 286 -2.10 -17.46 10.41
N PHE A 287 -1.49 -17.39 9.23
CA PHE A 287 -2.21 -17.32 7.96
C PHE A 287 -2.74 -18.69 7.55
N THR A 288 -3.98 -18.73 7.08
CA THR A 288 -4.58 -19.94 6.54
C THR A 288 -4.63 -19.84 5.02
N VAL A 289 -3.90 -20.72 4.33
CA VAL A 289 -3.90 -20.81 2.86
C VAL A 289 -5.35 -20.90 2.34
N GLY A 290 -5.65 -20.09 1.32
CA GLY A 290 -7.00 -19.97 0.75
C GLY A 290 -7.89 -18.94 1.46
N THR A 291 -7.38 -18.23 2.47
CA THR A 291 -8.06 -17.04 3.01
C THR A 291 -7.94 -15.90 2.01
N ASN A 292 -9.03 -15.15 1.81
CA ASN A 292 -9.01 -13.94 1.00
C ASN A 292 -8.09 -12.88 1.61
N VAL A 293 -7.38 -12.18 0.74
CA VAL A 293 -6.48 -11.09 1.09
C VAL A 293 -6.91 -9.84 0.32
N SER A 294 -6.95 -8.70 1.00
CA SER A 294 -7.04 -7.39 0.35
C SER A 294 -5.98 -6.45 0.91
N ASN A 295 -5.60 -5.44 0.15
CA ASN A 295 -4.58 -4.47 0.56
C ASN A 295 -5.25 -3.19 1.04
N ILE A 296 -4.77 -2.62 2.14
CA ILE A 296 -5.23 -1.33 2.68
C ILE A 296 -4.00 -0.47 2.99
N ASP A 297 -4.02 0.78 2.51
CA ASP A 297 -3.11 1.83 2.94
C ASP A 297 -3.73 2.60 4.12
N LEU A 298 -2.97 2.81 5.19
CA LEU A 298 -3.39 3.57 6.37
C LEU A 298 -2.70 4.92 6.48
N SER A 299 -1.71 5.18 5.62
CA SER A 299 -0.84 6.34 5.71
C SER A 299 -1.53 7.64 5.27
N ASN A 300 -2.69 7.57 4.61
CA ASN A 300 -3.66 8.66 4.42
C ASN A 300 -5.04 8.06 4.10
N VAL A 301 -6.14 8.62 4.64
CA VAL A 301 -7.52 8.26 4.25
C VAL A 301 -7.78 8.44 2.74
N THR A 302 -6.90 9.14 2.03
CA THR A 302 -6.76 9.02 0.58
C THR A 302 -5.66 8.03 0.22
N VAL A 303 -6.05 6.82 -0.19
CA VAL A 303 -5.15 5.86 -0.85
C VAL A 303 -4.66 6.51 -2.14
N ASN A 304 -3.39 6.91 -2.18
CA ASN A 304 -2.72 6.99 -3.46
C ASN A 304 -2.56 5.53 -3.87
N VAL A 305 -3.46 5.02 -4.71
CA VAL A 305 -3.24 3.73 -5.36
C VAL A 305 -1.82 3.81 -5.88
N VAL A 306 -0.96 2.91 -5.39
CA VAL A 306 0.43 2.79 -5.82
C VAL A 306 0.36 2.21 -7.23
N ILE A 307 -0.13 3.03 -8.16
CA ILE A 307 -0.13 2.74 -9.58
C ILE A 307 1.29 3.04 -9.97
N ALA A 308 2.06 1.98 -10.14
CA ALA A 308 3.36 2.07 -10.75
C ALA A 308 3.16 2.84 -12.07
N ARG A 309 3.64 4.09 -12.07
CA ARG A 309 3.33 5.01 -13.17
C ARG A 309 4.11 4.53 -14.37
N GLU A 310 3.42 4.29 -15.48
CA GLU A 310 4.12 3.90 -16.70
C GLU A 310 5.05 5.05 -17.09
N LYS A 311 6.34 4.73 -17.18
CA LYS A 311 7.40 5.67 -17.53
C LYS A 311 7.63 5.62 -19.03
N THR A 312 7.33 6.72 -19.71
CA THR A 312 7.53 6.83 -21.17
C THR A 312 8.25 8.11 -21.55
N THR A 313 8.87 8.12 -22.73
CA THR A 313 9.39 9.34 -23.38
C THR A 313 8.38 9.95 -24.36
N ILE A 314 7.25 9.29 -24.60
CA ILE A 314 6.21 9.72 -25.51
C ILE A 314 5.13 10.45 -24.71
N ALA A 315 4.92 11.74 -24.98
CA ALA A 315 3.87 12.51 -24.31
C ALA A 315 2.48 11.89 -24.56
N PRO A 316 1.63 11.74 -23.53
CA PRO A 316 0.28 11.23 -23.71
C PRO A 316 -0.56 12.14 -24.62
N ALA A 317 -1.58 11.57 -25.27
CA ALA A 317 -2.49 12.34 -26.11
C ALA A 317 -3.13 13.50 -25.32
N GLY A 318 -3.06 14.72 -25.86
CA GLY A 318 -3.57 15.92 -25.19
C GLY A 318 -2.55 16.62 -24.28
N TYR A 319 -1.35 16.09 -24.10
CA TYR A 319 -0.23 16.75 -23.43
C TYR A 319 0.80 17.12 -24.50
N VAL A 320 0.87 18.41 -24.82
CA VAL A 320 1.83 18.91 -25.84
C VAL A 320 3.10 19.36 -25.10
N PRO A 321 4.28 18.77 -25.41
CA PRO A 321 5.55 19.29 -24.94
C PRO A 321 5.67 20.77 -25.32
N ASP A 322 6.31 21.58 -24.49
CA ASP A 322 6.41 23.02 -24.77
C ASP A 322 6.98 23.26 -26.19
N PRO A 323 6.26 23.95 -27.09
CA PRO A 323 6.64 24.10 -28.50
C PRO A 323 7.94 24.89 -28.70
N SER A 324 8.47 25.53 -27.66
CA SER A 324 9.79 26.18 -27.70
C SER A 324 10.98 25.21 -27.58
N CYS A 325 10.74 23.91 -27.45
CA CYS A 325 11.76 22.88 -27.24
C CYS A 325 11.91 21.92 -28.43
N THR A 326 12.90 22.17 -29.30
CA THR A 326 13.41 21.17 -30.25
C THR A 326 14.43 20.22 -29.58
N PRO A 327 14.66 19.00 -30.12
CA PRO A 327 15.32 17.89 -29.40
C PRO A 327 16.79 18.09 -28.98
N ALA A 328 17.43 19.19 -29.37
CA ALA A 328 18.81 19.49 -29.01
C ALA A 328 18.85 20.66 -28.01
N GLY A 329 18.76 20.35 -26.72
CA GLY A 329 19.16 21.28 -25.65
C GLY A 329 18.06 21.89 -24.79
N CYS A 330 16.87 21.28 -24.66
CA CYS A 330 15.86 21.84 -23.77
C CYS A 330 16.05 21.42 -22.30
N TRP A 331 15.87 22.41 -21.43
CA TRP A 331 16.10 22.33 -19.98
C TRP A 331 14.93 22.95 -19.18
N ARG A 332 13.68 22.75 -19.63
CA ARG A 332 12.53 23.38 -18.98
C ARG A 332 11.34 22.42 -18.84
N PRO A 333 11.03 21.96 -17.62
CA PRO A 333 9.66 21.66 -17.26
C PRO A 333 8.85 22.95 -17.43
N ARG A 334 7.62 22.86 -17.93
CA ARG A 334 6.77 24.03 -18.25
C ARG A 334 6.65 24.95 -17.02
N VAL A 335 6.62 26.26 -17.27
CA VAL A 335 6.56 27.30 -16.23
C VAL A 335 5.29 27.11 -15.40
N GLY A 336 5.47 26.75 -14.12
CA GLY A 336 4.39 26.56 -13.14
C GLY A 336 4.72 25.59 -12.00
N ALA A 337 5.63 24.63 -12.19
CA ALA A 337 5.81 23.54 -11.21
C ALA A 337 7.19 22.86 -11.22
N VAL A 338 8.32 23.58 -11.31
CA VAL A 338 9.61 22.95 -10.98
C VAL A 338 9.70 22.84 -9.45
N ALA A 339 9.21 21.73 -8.88
CA ALA A 339 9.17 21.54 -7.44
C ALA A 339 10.55 21.12 -6.87
N ALA A 340 11.35 20.41 -7.67
CA ALA A 340 12.67 19.95 -7.27
C ALA A 340 13.62 19.90 -8.48
N TYR A 341 14.84 20.38 -8.27
CA TYR A 341 15.92 20.31 -9.24
C TYR A 341 17.22 19.96 -8.52
N GLY A 342 18.01 19.06 -9.10
CA GLY A 342 19.32 18.67 -8.57
C GLY A 342 20.27 18.18 -9.66
N CYS A 343 21.57 18.35 -9.44
CA CYS A 343 22.61 17.74 -10.26
C CYS A 343 23.58 16.96 -9.38
N GLN A 344 23.98 15.79 -9.85
CA GLN A 344 25.00 14.97 -9.20
C GLN A 344 26.09 14.56 -10.20
N PRO A 345 27.36 14.50 -9.77
CA PRO A 345 28.46 14.05 -10.62
C PRO A 345 28.36 12.54 -10.89
N ILE A 346 28.44 12.17 -12.17
CA ILE A 346 28.52 10.79 -12.66
C ILE A 346 29.78 10.62 -13.54
N GLY A 347 30.91 10.34 -12.89
CA GLY A 347 32.21 10.24 -13.57
C GLY A 347 32.71 11.61 -14.07
N ARG A 348 32.87 11.79 -15.39
CA ARG A 348 33.26 13.07 -16.03
C ARG A 348 32.06 13.87 -16.57
N LYS A 349 30.87 13.51 -16.10
CA LYS A 349 29.61 14.12 -16.50
C LYS A 349 28.80 14.44 -15.25
N CYS A 350 27.72 15.18 -15.44
CA CYS A 350 26.72 15.49 -14.42
C CYS A 350 25.38 14.96 -14.88
N LYS A 351 24.70 14.25 -13.98
CA LYS A 351 23.29 13.86 -14.15
C LYS A 351 22.48 14.91 -13.42
N CYS A 352 21.66 15.62 -14.17
CA CYS A 352 20.82 16.66 -13.65
C CYS A 352 19.37 16.30 -13.87
N LYS A 353 18.56 16.41 -12.82
CA LYS A 353 17.14 16.08 -12.84
C LYS A 353 16.32 17.30 -12.46
N ALA A 354 15.28 17.57 -13.23
CA ALA A 354 14.22 18.50 -12.88
C ALA A 354 12.88 17.74 -12.85
N SER A 355 12.16 17.85 -11.73
CA SER A 355 10.84 17.25 -11.54
C SER A 355 9.74 18.31 -11.51
N GLY A 356 8.60 17.98 -12.10
CA GLY A 356 7.42 18.85 -12.08
C GLY A 356 6.17 18.17 -12.62
N ASN A 357 5.09 18.93 -12.73
CA ASN A 357 3.82 18.44 -13.30
C ASN A 357 3.55 19.09 -14.66
N MET A 358 2.96 18.32 -15.57
CA MET A 358 2.50 18.79 -16.86
C MET A 358 0.98 18.81 -16.92
N THR A 359 0.43 19.97 -17.24
CA THR A 359 -1.00 20.18 -17.36
C THR A 359 -1.51 19.80 -18.76
N SER A 360 -2.63 19.09 -18.78
CA SER A 360 -3.32 18.70 -20.01
C SER A 360 -3.78 19.94 -20.80
N THR A 361 -3.61 19.88 -22.12
CA THR A 361 -4.19 20.86 -23.05
C THR A 361 -5.50 20.38 -23.67
N ALA A 362 -5.98 19.19 -23.29
CA ALA A 362 -7.24 18.63 -23.75
C ALA A 362 -8.44 19.46 -23.23
N THR A 363 -9.59 19.30 -23.88
CA THR A 363 -10.87 19.86 -23.43
C THR A 363 -11.91 18.74 -23.36
N PRO A 364 -12.41 18.37 -22.16
CA PRO A 364 -12.06 18.90 -20.84
C PRO A 364 -10.59 18.62 -20.44
N PRO A 365 -9.98 19.46 -19.57
CA PRO A 365 -8.61 19.25 -19.14
C PRO A 365 -8.48 17.92 -18.39
N GLY A 366 -7.52 17.09 -18.81
CA GLY A 366 -7.11 15.91 -18.07
C GLY A 366 -6.35 16.28 -16.77
N PRO A 367 -6.10 15.29 -15.90
CA PRO A 367 -5.34 15.49 -14.67
C PRO A 367 -3.91 15.97 -14.95
N ASP A 368 -3.28 16.66 -13.99
CA ASP A 368 -1.86 16.97 -14.09
C ASP A 368 -1.06 15.66 -14.01
N ILE A 369 -0.13 15.46 -14.95
CA ILE A 369 0.75 14.28 -14.95
C ILE A 369 2.14 14.65 -14.44
N PRO A 370 2.73 13.86 -13.54
CA PRO A 370 4.12 14.07 -13.12
C PRO A 370 5.09 13.83 -14.27
N THR A 371 6.16 14.61 -14.29
CA THR A 371 7.16 14.59 -15.35
C THR A 371 8.55 14.85 -14.78
N ASP A 372 9.52 14.15 -15.34
CA ASP A 372 10.92 14.40 -15.06
C ASP A 372 11.66 14.74 -16.33
N MET A 373 12.70 15.54 -16.19
CA MET A 373 13.66 15.78 -17.24
C MET A 373 15.04 15.48 -16.69
N ILE A 374 15.68 14.47 -17.28
CA ILE A 374 17.03 14.05 -16.91
C ILE A 374 17.97 14.48 -18.01
N CYS A 375 19.01 15.21 -17.64
CA CYS A 375 20.01 15.74 -18.54
C CYS A 375 21.40 15.28 -18.12
N ILE A 376 22.16 14.79 -19.08
CA ILE A 376 23.55 14.42 -18.91
C ILE A 376 24.43 15.52 -19.51
N THR A 377 25.18 16.22 -18.67
CA THR A 377 26.04 17.34 -19.09
C THR A 377 27.51 17.04 -18.82
N PRO A 378 28.46 17.70 -19.50
CA PRO A 378 29.85 17.68 -19.07
C PRO A 378 29.98 18.30 -17.67
N THR A 379 30.96 17.84 -16.87
CA THR A 379 31.39 18.57 -15.67
C THR A 379 32.07 19.88 -16.06
N ASP A 380 32.10 20.84 -15.13
CA ASP A 380 32.94 22.01 -15.26
C ASP A 380 34.43 21.64 -15.32
N PRO A 381 35.32 22.54 -15.76
CA PRO A 381 36.75 22.25 -15.90
C PRO A 381 37.45 21.80 -14.61
N ASP A 382 36.87 22.11 -13.45
CA ASP A 382 37.33 21.67 -12.12
C ASP A 382 36.77 20.30 -11.70
N GLY A 383 35.98 19.65 -12.56
CA GLY A 383 35.36 18.36 -12.29
C GLY A 383 34.11 18.44 -11.42
N THR A 384 33.66 19.64 -11.07
CA THR A 384 32.42 19.82 -10.33
C THR A 384 31.22 19.83 -11.26
N CYS A 385 30.05 19.54 -10.71
CA CYS A 385 28.81 19.83 -11.41
C CYS A 385 28.45 21.29 -11.22
N PRO A 386 27.90 21.94 -12.25
CA PRO A 386 27.53 23.34 -12.15
C PRO A 386 26.65 23.54 -10.92
N GLU A 387 27.18 24.22 -9.90
CA GLU A 387 26.46 24.55 -8.68
C GLU A 387 25.28 25.44 -9.07
N TYR A 388 24.06 24.94 -8.86
CA TYR A 388 22.87 25.74 -9.12
C TYR A 388 22.03 25.92 -7.86
N ASN A 389 21.93 27.20 -7.51
CA ASN A 389 21.11 27.75 -6.44
C ASN A 389 19.65 27.27 -6.63
N ARG A 390 18.94 26.95 -5.53
CA ARG A 390 17.51 26.56 -5.48
C ARG A 390 16.57 27.69 -5.92
N SER A 391 16.82 28.30 -7.07
CA SER A 391 16.00 29.37 -7.64
C SER A 391 14.92 28.73 -8.50
N ALA A 392 13.68 29.21 -8.38
CA ALA A 392 12.51 28.74 -9.13
C ALA A 392 12.56 29.03 -10.65
N VAL A 393 13.73 29.39 -11.17
CA VAL A 393 13.95 29.72 -12.58
C VAL A 393 14.96 28.72 -13.15
N PRO A 394 14.55 27.84 -14.07
CA PRO A 394 15.46 26.86 -14.65
C PRO A 394 16.62 27.57 -15.38
N PRO A 395 17.85 27.01 -15.29
CA PRO A 395 19.02 27.58 -15.96
C PRO A 395 18.83 27.65 -17.47
N ALA A 396 19.64 28.49 -18.13
CA ALA A 396 19.72 28.50 -19.58
C ALA A 396 20.12 27.11 -20.12
N PRO A 397 19.77 26.77 -21.38
CA PRO A 397 20.24 25.55 -22.04
C PRO A 397 21.73 25.31 -21.83
N ILE A 398 22.10 24.15 -21.30
CA ILE A 398 23.50 23.76 -21.13
C ILE A 398 24.00 23.21 -22.47
N PRO A 399 24.96 23.88 -23.16
CA PRO A 399 25.46 23.41 -24.44
C PRO A 399 26.10 22.02 -24.30
N GLY A 400 25.71 21.07 -25.16
CA GLY A 400 26.20 19.70 -25.12
C GLY A 400 25.53 18.80 -24.08
N ALA A 401 24.46 19.27 -23.42
CA ALA A 401 23.59 18.43 -22.61
C ALA A 401 22.76 17.50 -23.50
N ASP A 402 22.74 16.21 -23.13
CA ASP A 402 21.81 15.22 -23.67
C ASP A 402 20.64 15.07 -22.69
N CYS A 403 19.44 15.44 -23.10
CA CYS A 403 18.28 15.56 -22.22
C CYS A 403 17.14 14.65 -22.67
N THR A 404 16.61 13.88 -21.72
CA THR A 404 15.46 13.01 -21.91
C THR A 404 14.35 13.45 -20.97
N GLN A 405 13.17 13.69 -21.53
CA GLN A 405 11.97 13.94 -20.75
C GLN A 405 11.17 12.65 -20.57
N TRP A 406 10.74 12.41 -19.35
CA TRP A 406 9.94 11.28 -18.92
C TRP A 406 8.58 11.76 -18.43
N TYR A 407 7.55 11.01 -18.82
CA TYR A 407 6.16 11.21 -18.41
C TYR A 407 5.77 10.02 -17.55
N TYR A 408 5.07 10.32 -16.45
CA TYR A 408 4.56 9.31 -15.52
C TYR A 408 3.05 9.42 -15.49
N TYR A 409 2.36 8.36 -15.89
CA TYR A 409 0.91 8.33 -15.83
C TYR A 409 0.41 7.07 -15.16
N VAL A 410 -0.74 7.28 -14.52
CA VAL A 410 -1.66 6.24 -14.10
C VAL A 410 -2.37 5.74 -15.35
N ARG A 411 -2.34 4.42 -15.63
CA ARG A 411 -3.23 3.84 -16.64
C ARG A 411 -4.63 3.68 -16.10
#